data_AF-A0A939SV67-F1
#
_entry.id   AF-A0A939SV67-F1
#
_cell.length_a   1.000
_cell.length_b   1.000
_cell.length_c   1.000
_cell.angle_alpha   90.00
_cell.angle_beta   90.00
_cell.angle_gamma   90.00
#
_symmetry.space_group_name_H-M   'P 1'
#
loop_
_entity.id
_entity.type
_entity.pdbx_description
1 polymer ?
#
loop_
_entity_poly.entity_id
_entity_poly.type
_entity_poly.pdbx_seq_one_letter_code
_entity_poly.pdbx_strand_id
1 'polypeptide(L)'
;MINNNEDIIVSFGEMMATRVDGNHYRVPVNYTLDCKNTYSRAMKLQMQGSSTSFDGTLLGTDNPALGIKILNDATPLSVNTDEFHVPRQTRTLGCPSET
;
A
#
# COMPACT_ATOMS: atom_id res chain seq x y z
N MET A 1 3.04 4.37 -15.27
CA MET A 1 3.47 5.36 -14.26
C MET A 1 2.56 5.24 -13.06
N ILE A 2 3.11 5.37 -11.85
CA ILE A 2 2.32 5.37 -10.61
C ILE A 2 2.14 6.82 -10.14
N ASN A 3 0.90 7.19 -9.81
CA ASN A 3 0.51 8.47 -9.24
C ASN A 3 1.10 9.70 -9.97
N ASN A 4 1.13 9.69 -11.31
CA ASN A 4 1.74 10.75 -12.12
C ASN A 4 3.19 11.12 -11.73
N ASN A 5 3.93 10.17 -11.13
CA ASN A 5 5.26 10.38 -10.56
C ASN A 5 5.30 11.36 -9.37
N GLU A 6 4.18 11.56 -8.69
CA GLU A 6 4.06 12.31 -7.43
C GLU A 6 3.99 11.36 -6.22
N ASP A 7 4.27 11.89 -5.04
CA ASP A 7 4.19 11.14 -3.78
C ASP A 7 2.75 10.71 -3.47
N ILE A 8 2.60 9.47 -3.00
CA ILE A 8 1.35 8.97 -2.43
C ILE A 8 1.36 9.28 -0.94
N ILE A 9 0.55 10.27 -0.53
CA ILE A 9 0.47 10.69 0.88
C ILE A 9 -0.72 9.99 1.55
N VAL A 10 -0.43 9.24 2.62
CA VAL A 10 -1.44 8.58 3.46
C VAL A 10 -1.42 9.23 4.84
N SER A 11 -2.52 9.90 5.20
CA SER A 11 -2.64 10.58 6.50
C SER A 11 -3.53 9.79 7.44
N PHE A 12 -3.01 9.47 8.62
CA PHE A 12 -3.75 8.82 9.70
C PHE A 12 -4.48 9.84 10.61
N GLY A 13 -4.19 11.14 10.46
CA GLY A 13 -4.74 12.19 11.32
C GLY A 13 -4.26 12.08 12.77
N GLU A 14 -5.07 12.58 13.71
CA GLU A 14 -4.81 12.44 15.13
C GLU A 14 -5.11 11.02 15.61
N MET A 15 -4.12 10.41 16.27
CA MET A 15 -4.23 9.05 16.80
C MET A 15 -4.05 9.04 18.32
N MET A 16 -4.91 8.29 19.00
CA MET A 16 -4.75 7.92 20.40
C MET A 16 -4.15 6.52 20.51
N ALA A 17 -3.01 6.41 21.18
CA ALA A 17 -2.29 5.14 21.37
C ALA A 17 -3.18 4.04 21.97
N THR A 18 -4.08 4.40 22.89
CA THR A 18 -5.04 3.46 23.53
C THR A 18 -6.05 2.84 22.57
N ARG A 19 -6.17 3.36 21.34
CA ARG A 19 -7.05 2.84 20.29
C ARG A 19 -6.28 2.18 19.14
N VAL A 20 -4.96 2.03 19.25
CA VAL A 20 -4.15 1.34 18.23
C VAL A 20 -4.30 -0.17 18.44
N ASP A 21 -5.32 -0.75 17.81
CA ASP A 21 -5.68 -2.17 17.90
C ASP A 21 -5.51 -2.93 16.57
N GLY A 22 -4.98 -2.27 15.55
CA GLY A 22 -4.84 -2.80 14.18
C GLY A 22 -6.08 -2.63 13.29
N ASN A 23 -7.16 -2.05 13.80
CA ASN A 23 -8.42 -1.87 13.06
C ASN A 23 -8.92 -0.41 13.03
N HIS A 24 -8.83 0.32 14.14
CA HIS A 24 -9.42 1.67 14.25
C HIS A 24 -8.82 2.70 13.29
N TYR A 25 -7.53 2.59 12.95
CA TYR A 25 -6.83 3.55 12.11
C TYR A 25 -6.49 2.97 10.73
N ARG A 26 -7.38 2.14 10.16
CA ARG A 26 -7.22 1.65 8.78
C ARG A 26 -7.52 2.76 7.79
N VAL A 27 -6.53 3.11 6.98
CA VAL A 27 -6.64 4.15 5.94
C VAL A 27 -6.36 3.51 4.58
N PRO A 28 -7.19 3.74 3.55
CA PRO A 28 -6.91 3.26 2.21
C PRO A 28 -5.70 3.99 1.60
N VAL A 29 -4.84 3.25 0.90
CA VAL A 29 -3.75 3.82 0.09
C VAL A 29 -4.28 4.08 -1.31
N ASN A 30 -4.63 5.33 -1.60
CA ASN A 30 -5.19 5.72 -2.89
C ASN A 30 -4.06 6.11 -3.86
N TYR A 31 -3.99 5.45 -5.01
CA TYR A 31 -3.03 5.75 -6.07
C TYR A 31 -3.63 5.51 -7.45
N THR A 32 -3.06 6.16 -8.47
CA THR A 32 -3.43 5.96 -9.88
C THR A 32 -2.33 5.18 -10.61
N LEU A 33 -2.73 4.41 -11.62
CA LEU A 33 -1.81 3.72 -12.52
C LEU A 33 -2.11 4.14 -13.96
N ASP A 34 -1.14 4.76 -14.62
CA ASP A 34 -1.16 4.97 -16.07
C ASP A 34 -0.45 3.80 -16.75
N CYS A 35 -1.22 2.94 -17.41
CA CYS A 35 -0.76 1.73 -18.09
C CYS A 35 -0.68 1.87 -19.63
N LYS A 36 -0.58 3.09 -20.18
CA LYS A 36 -0.60 3.39 -21.63
C LYS A 36 0.23 2.46 -22.54
N ASN A 37 1.27 1.78 -22.03
CA ASN A 37 2.13 0.88 -22.81
C ASN A 37 2.35 -0.52 -22.18
N THR A 38 1.59 -0.91 -21.14
CA THR A 38 1.81 -2.17 -20.43
C THR A 38 0.51 -2.94 -20.27
N TYR A 39 0.45 -4.14 -20.84
CA TYR A 39 -0.61 -5.10 -20.55
C TYR A 39 -0.64 -5.36 -19.03
N SER A 40 -1.69 -4.88 -18.38
CA SER A 40 -1.88 -4.80 -16.91
C SER A 40 -1.69 -6.11 -16.13
N ARG A 41 -1.53 -7.25 -16.80
CA ARG A 41 -1.48 -8.59 -16.21
C ARG A 41 -0.14 -8.96 -15.56
N ALA A 42 0.94 -8.23 -15.84
CA ALA A 42 2.29 -8.59 -15.38
C ALA A 42 2.89 -7.62 -14.34
N MET A 43 2.17 -6.56 -13.96
CA MET A 43 2.71 -5.61 -12.98
C MET A 43 2.52 -6.11 -11.56
N LYS A 44 3.64 -6.19 -10.85
CA LYS A 44 3.68 -6.44 -9.42
C LYS A 44 4.20 -5.20 -8.70
N LEU A 45 3.67 -4.96 -7.52
CA LEU A 45 4.16 -3.95 -6.60
C LEU A 45 4.69 -4.62 -5.34
N GLN A 46 5.74 -4.05 -4.79
CA GLN A 46 6.30 -4.43 -3.50
C GLN A 46 6.45 -3.16 -2.67
N MET A 47 6.16 -3.29 -1.38
CA MET A 47 6.40 -2.23 -0.42
C MET A 47 7.77 -2.43 0.20
N GLN A 48 8.61 -1.40 0.13
CA GLN A 48 9.96 -1.42 0.69
C GLN A 48 10.16 -0.28 1.69
N GLY A 49 10.95 -0.53 2.72
CA GLY A 49 11.25 0.46 3.76
C GLY A 49 11.89 -0.17 4.99
N SER A 50 12.25 0.65 5.98
CA SER A 50 12.78 0.16 7.24
C SER A 50 11.72 -0.64 7.99
N SER A 51 12.02 -1.89 8.36
CA SER A 51 11.13 -2.70 9.19
C SER A 51 11.19 -2.31 10.66
N THR A 52 10.17 -2.65 11.43
CA THR A 52 10.23 -2.53 12.90
C THR A 52 11.15 -3.59 13.51
N SER A 53 11.66 -3.35 14.72
CA SER A 53 12.50 -4.31 15.45
C SER A 53 11.71 -5.43 16.14
N PHE A 54 10.43 -5.19 16.44
CA PHE A 54 9.58 -6.14 17.16
C PHE A 54 8.77 -7.05 16.22
N ASP A 55 8.50 -6.61 14.99
CA ASP A 55 7.88 -7.40 13.93
C ASP A 55 8.46 -6.98 12.57
N GLY A 56 9.30 -7.83 11.99
CA GLY A 56 10.00 -7.56 10.73
C GLY A 56 9.09 -7.42 9.51
N THR A 57 7.81 -7.81 9.62
CA THR A 57 6.82 -7.71 8.55
C THR A 57 6.20 -6.31 8.43
N LEU A 58 6.31 -5.49 9.48
CA LEU A 58 5.71 -4.15 9.56
C LEU A 58 6.67 -3.06 9.10
N LEU A 59 6.12 -2.00 8.48
CA LEU A 59 6.87 -0.80 8.16
C LEU A 59 7.12 0.02 9.44
N GLY A 60 8.36 0.43 9.64
CA GLY A 60 8.78 1.25 10.78
C GLY A 60 8.27 2.68 10.70
N THR A 61 8.12 3.29 11.87
CA THR A 61 7.86 4.73 12.04
C THR A 61 9.03 5.38 12.78
N ASP A 62 8.95 6.69 12.99
CA ASP A 62 9.86 7.44 13.86
C ASP A 62 9.72 7.05 15.34
N ASN A 63 8.59 6.46 15.73
CA ASN A 63 8.39 5.84 17.02
C ASN A 63 8.73 4.33 16.98
N PRO A 64 9.77 3.86 17.69
CA PRO A 64 10.21 2.47 17.62
C PRO A 64 9.20 1.45 18.19
N ALA A 65 8.20 1.91 18.95
CA ALA A 65 7.12 1.07 19.47
C ALA A 65 5.86 1.06 18.59
N LEU A 66 5.89 1.73 17.43
CA LEU A 66 4.78 1.82 16.49
C LEU A 66 5.20 1.34 15.10
N GLY A 67 4.38 0.45 14.52
CA GLY A 67 4.57 -0.09 13.18
C GLY A 67 3.31 0.05 12.34
N ILE A 68 3.48 0.19 11.03
CA ILE A 68 2.39 0.25 10.05
C ILE A 68 2.26 -1.11 9.40
N LYS A 69 1.11 -1.75 9.60
CA LYS A 69 0.72 -2.98 8.89
C LYS A 69 0.12 -2.63 7.55
N ILE A 70 0.59 -3.31 6.52
CA ILE A 70 0.17 -3.09 5.14
C ILE A 70 -0.68 -4.26 4.70
N LEU A 71 -1.82 -3.95 4.11
CA LEU A 71 -2.79 -4.93 3.66
C LEU A 71 -3.02 -4.75 2.16
N ASN A 72 -3.05 -5.86 1.43
CA ASN A 72 -3.71 -5.94 0.13
C ASN A 72 -5.12 -6.46 0.36
N ASP A 73 -6.12 -5.59 0.26
CA ASP A 73 -7.47 -5.80 0.76
C ASP A 73 -7.46 -6.22 2.25
N ALA A 74 -7.69 -7.51 2.53
CA ALA A 74 -7.69 -8.07 3.88
C ALA A 74 -6.42 -8.89 4.19
N THR A 75 -5.54 -9.10 3.21
CA THR A 75 -4.36 -9.97 3.32
C THR A 75 -3.14 -9.14 3.74
N PRO A 76 -2.50 -9.43 4.88
CA PRO A 76 -1.26 -8.77 5.27
C PRO A 76 -0.12 -9.00 4.27
N LEU A 77 0.67 -7.95 4.04
CA LEU A 77 1.89 -8.01 3.24
C LEU A 77 3.11 -7.72 4.13
N SER A 78 4.12 -8.56 4.00
CA SER A 78 5.43 -8.39 4.64
C SER A 78 6.26 -7.40 3.83
N VAL A 79 6.64 -6.30 4.46
CA VAL A 79 7.51 -5.28 3.84
C VAL A 79 8.85 -5.92 3.43
N ASN A 80 9.44 -5.43 2.34
CA ASN A 80 10.69 -5.90 1.73
C ASN A 80 10.68 -7.33 1.18
N THR A 81 9.57 -8.07 1.29
CA THR A 81 9.49 -9.47 0.85
C THR A 81 8.34 -9.71 -0.11
N ASP A 82 7.12 -9.33 0.26
CA ASP A 82 5.93 -9.74 -0.49
C ASP A 82 5.64 -8.81 -1.67
N GLU A 83 5.45 -9.42 -2.85
CA GLU A 83 4.93 -8.76 -4.05
C GLU A 83 3.44 -9.04 -4.19
N PHE A 84 2.67 -8.06 -4.63
CA PHE A 84 1.25 -8.24 -4.98
C PHE A 84 0.98 -7.79 -6.40
N HIS A 85 0.03 -8.46 -7.05
CA HIS A 85 -0.44 -8.04 -8.37
C HIS A 85 -1.32 -6.81 -8.18
N VAL A 86 -1.13 -5.81 -9.05
CA VAL A 86 -1.99 -4.63 -9.04
C VAL A 86 -3.46 -5.06 -9.21
N PRO A 87 -4.38 -4.64 -8.33
CA PRO A 87 -5.78 -4.96 -8.49
C PRO A 87 -6.26 -4.38 -9.83
N ARG A 88 -7.10 -5.13 -10.56
CA ARG A 88 -7.79 -4.58 -11.73
C ARG A 88 -8.53 -3.33 -11.25
N GLN A 89 -8.08 -2.14 -11.65
CA GLN A 89 -8.95 -0.97 -11.57
C GLN A 89 -10.17 -1.31 -12.43
N THR A 90 -11.30 -1.54 -11.78
CA THR A 90 -12.58 -1.71 -12.48
C THR A 90 -12.73 -0.52 -13.43
N ARG A 91 -13.07 -0.84 -14.67
CA ARG A 91 -13.01 -0.07 -15.91
C ARG A 91 -13.81 1.25 -15.89
N THR A 92 -13.52 2.12 -14.93
CA THR A 92 -14.14 3.44 -14.77
C THR A 92 -13.08 4.52 -14.63
N LEU A 93 -11.83 4.18 -14.31
CA LEU A 93 -10.70 5.11 -14.33
C LEU A 93 -9.45 4.42 -14.89
N GLY A 94 -9.22 4.52 -16.21
CA GLY A 94 -7.85 4.60 -16.74
C GLY A 94 -7.23 3.42 -17.50
N CYS A 95 -7.67 2.17 -17.35
CA CYS A 95 -7.14 1.07 -18.16
C CYS A 95 -8.14 0.66 -19.27
N PRO A 96 -7.90 0.97 -20.56
CA PRO A 96 -8.76 0.51 -21.64
C PRO A 96 -8.78 -1.01 -21.66
N SER A 97 -9.98 -1.58 -21.70
CA SER A 97 -10.19 -3.01 -21.86
C SER A 97 -9.62 -3.50 -23.19
N GLU A 98 -8.94 -4.64 -23.12
CA GLU A 98 -8.48 -5.44 -24.25
C GLU A 98 -9.61 -5.66 -25.27
N THR A 99 -9.36 -5.30 -26.54
CA THR A 99 -9.95 -5.97 -27.71
C THR A 99 -9.25 -7.30 -27.94
#